data_AF-A0A376KT14-F1
#
_entry.id   AF-A0A376KT14-F1
#
_cell.length_a   1.000
_cell.length_b   1.000
_cell.length_c   1.000
_cell.angle_alpha   90.00
_cell.angle_beta   90.00
_cell.angle_gamma   90.00
#
_symmetry.space_group_name_H-M   'P 1'
#
loop_
_entity.id
_entity.type
_entity.pdbx_description
1 polymer ?
#
loop_
_entity_poly.entity_id
_entity_poly.type
_entity_poly.pdbx_seq_one_letter_code
_entity_poly.pdbx_strand_id
1 'polypeptide(L)'
;MNRLLDGLDGALARRRGLTDAGGFLDISLDFLFYALVPFGFILAAPQQNALAGGWLLFAFIGTGSSFLAFAALAAKHQIDNPGYAHKSFYYLGGLTEGTETILLFVLGCLFPAWFAWFAWIFGALCWMTTFTRVWSGYLTLKSHQRQ
;
A
#
# COMPACT_ATOMS: atom_id res chain seq x y z
N MET A 1 3.92 -16.49 6.38
CA MET A 1 3.49 -17.43 5.32
C MET A 1 3.20 -16.71 4.00
N ASN A 2 2.40 -15.63 3.97
CA ASN A 2 1.99 -14.95 2.73
C ASN A 2 3.15 -14.45 1.83
N ARG A 3 4.19 -13.82 2.40
CA ARG A 3 5.31 -13.26 1.60
C ARG A 3 6.37 -14.24 1.11
N LEU A 4 6.45 -15.44 1.70
CA LEU A 4 7.32 -16.48 1.15
C LEU A 4 6.72 -17.03 -0.14
N LEU A 5 5.39 -17.18 -0.17
CA LEU A 5 4.65 -17.59 -1.35
C LEU A 5 4.64 -16.48 -2.40
N ASP A 6 4.46 -15.23 -2.00
CA ASP A 6 4.47 -14.07 -2.90
C ASP A 6 5.88 -13.74 -3.46
N GLY A 7 6.93 -13.90 -2.64
CA GLY A 7 8.32 -13.79 -3.10
C GLY A 7 8.74 -14.93 -4.02
N LEU A 8 8.19 -16.13 -3.82
CA LEU A 8 8.36 -17.29 -4.70
C LEU A 8 7.56 -17.12 -5.99
N ASP A 9 6.31 -16.65 -5.94
CA ASP A 9 5.47 -16.40 -7.11
C ASP A 9 5.99 -15.23 -7.94
N GLY A 10 6.49 -14.16 -7.33
CA GLY A 10 7.20 -13.09 -8.04
C GLY A 10 8.51 -13.56 -8.69
N ALA A 11 9.18 -14.56 -8.12
CA ALA A 11 10.37 -15.19 -8.73
C ALA A 11 9.99 -16.20 -9.85
N LEU A 12 8.85 -16.88 -9.71
CA LEU A 12 8.31 -17.82 -10.69
C LEU A 12 7.68 -17.10 -11.89
N ALA A 13 6.98 -15.98 -11.67
CA ALA A 13 6.40 -15.12 -12.68
C ALA A 13 7.49 -14.46 -13.57
N ARG A 14 8.64 -14.11 -12.99
CA ARG A 14 9.81 -13.67 -13.77
C ARG A 14 10.32 -14.71 -14.78
N ARG A 15 10.06 -16.00 -14.56
CA ARG A 15 10.42 -17.07 -15.50
C ARG A 15 9.34 -17.41 -16.52
N ARG A 16 8.08 -16.97 -16.31
CA ARG A 16 6.93 -17.29 -17.19
C ARG A 16 6.38 -16.08 -17.97
N GLY A 17 6.87 -14.87 -17.68
CA GLY A 17 6.34 -13.63 -18.22
C GLY A 17 5.23 -13.10 -17.33
N LEU A 18 5.39 -11.86 -16.85
CA LEU A 18 4.37 -11.15 -16.10
C LEU A 18 3.23 -10.78 -17.07
N THR A 19 2.01 -11.24 -16.78
CA THR A 19 0.82 -10.82 -17.54
C THR A 19 0.18 -9.63 -16.85
N ASP A 20 -0.36 -8.69 -17.63
CA ASP A 20 -1.08 -7.53 -17.08
C ASP A 20 -2.25 -7.96 -16.19
N ALA A 21 -2.93 -9.06 -16.55
CA ALA A 21 -4.00 -9.66 -15.75
C ALA A 21 -3.50 -10.19 -14.41
N GLY A 22 -2.32 -10.81 -14.37
CA GLY A 22 -1.70 -11.28 -13.13
C GLY A 22 -1.31 -10.12 -12.21
N GLY A 23 -0.70 -9.07 -12.77
CA GLY A 23 -0.35 -7.85 -12.02
C GLY A 23 -1.57 -7.11 -11.47
N PHE A 24 -2.68 -7.05 -12.23
CA PHE A 24 -3.95 -6.50 -11.75
C PHE A 24 -4.55 -7.31 -10.60
N LEU A 25 -4.52 -8.64 -10.68
CA LEU A 25 -5.04 -9.51 -9.63
C LEU A 25 -4.22 -9.39 -8.35
N ASP A 26 -2.90 -9.40 -8.48
CA ASP A 26 -1.93 -9.28 -7.39
C ASP A 26 -2.19 -8.01 -6.55
N ILE A 27 -2.18 -6.84 -7.21
CA ILE A 27 -2.42 -5.57 -6.53
C ILE A 27 -3.82 -5.49 -5.92
N SER A 28 -4.84 -6.03 -6.59
CA SER A 28 -6.22 -6.02 -6.08
C SER A 28 -6.35 -6.85 -4.81
N LEU A 29 -5.76 -8.05 -4.79
CA LEU A 29 -5.80 -8.95 -3.64
C LEU A 29 -4.97 -8.42 -2.47
N ASP A 30 -3.84 -7.75 -2.74
CA ASP A 30 -3.03 -7.10 -1.72
C ASP A 30 -3.81 -6.00 -0.98
N PHE A 31 -4.47 -5.10 -1.71
CA PHE A 31 -5.27 -4.04 -1.10
C PHE A 31 -6.45 -4.60 -0.29
N LEU A 32 -7.11 -5.64 -0.80
CA LEU A 32 -8.17 -6.33 -0.08
C LEU A 32 -7.64 -6.97 1.20
N PHE A 33 -6.51 -7.68 1.14
CA PHE A 33 -5.90 -8.30 2.31
C PHE A 33 -5.50 -7.25 3.36
N TYR A 34 -4.91 -6.14 2.95
CA TYR A 34 -4.55 -5.05 3.85
C TYR A 34 -5.76 -4.41 4.52
N ALA A 35 -6.89 -4.30 3.83
CA ALA A 35 -8.14 -3.82 4.43
C ALA A 35 -8.81 -4.87 5.34
N LEU A 36 -8.72 -6.15 4.99
CA LEU A 36 -9.34 -7.24 5.75
C LEU A 36 -8.75 -7.37 7.16
N VAL A 37 -7.46 -7.11 7.36
CA VAL A 37 -6.84 -7.25 8.69
C VAL A 37 -7.41 -6.24 9.71
N PRO A 38 -7.37 -4.91 9.51
CA PRO A 38 -8.02 -3.96 10.40
C PRO A 38 -9.52 -4.21 10.56
N PHE A 39 -10.19 -4.58 9.46
CA PHE A 39 -11.62 -4.92 9.52
C PHE A 39 -11.90 -6.12 10.42
N GLY A 40 -11.06 -7.16 10.39
CA GLY A 40 -11.14 -8.30 11.31
C GLY A 40 -11.02 -7.89 12.79
N PHE A 41 -10.10 -6.98 13.11
CA PHE A 41 -9.97 -6.45 14.48
C PHE A 41 -11.19 -5.62 14.93
N ILE A 42 -11.82 -4.88 14.00
CA ILE A 42 -13.08 -4.19 14.27
C ILE A 42 -14.18 -5.20 14.57
N LEU A 43 -14.33 -6.25 13.76
CA LEU A 43 -15.35 -7.28 13.98
C LEU A 43 -15.15 -8.05 15.28
N ALA A 44 -13.89 -8.32 15.66
CA ALA A 44 -13.56 -9.05 16.87
C ALA A 44 -13.90 -8.28 18.16
N ALA A 45 -13.74 -6.95 18.16
CA ALA A 45 -14.08 -6.10 19.32
C ALA A 45 -14.55 -4.70 18.88
N PRO A 46 -15.79 -4.55 18.38
CA PRO A 46 -16.27 -3.31 17.78
C PRO A 46 -16.20 -2.11 18.73
N GLN A 47 -16.56 -2.30 19.99
CA GLN A 47 -16.59 -1.23 21.00
C GLN A 47 -15.20 -0.64 21.27
N GLN A 48 -14.14 -1.42 21.10
CA GLN A 48 -12.77 -1.00 21.38
C GLN A 48 -12.03 -0.56 20.11
N ASN A 49 -12.27 -1.25 18.99
CA ASN A 49 -11.45 -1.13 17.79
C ASN A 49 -12.12 -0.37 16.64
N ALA A 50 -13.43 -0.10 16.67
CA ALA A 50 -14.13 0.49 15.52
C ALA A 50 -13.51 1.81 15.04
N LEU A 51 -13.21 2.74 15.97
CA LEU A 51 -12.66 4.04 15.60
C LEU A 51 -11.22 3.94 15.08
N ALA A 52 -10.37 3.21 15.81
CA ALA A 52 -8.95 3.09 15.44
C ALA A 52 -8.76 2.25 14.17
N GLY A 53 -9.50 1.15 14.03
CA GLY A 53 -9.53 0.35 12.82
C GLY A 53 -10.10 1.13 11.63
N GLY A 54 -11.17 1.91 11.82
CA GLY A 54 -11.73 2.79 10.80
C GLY A 54 -10.73 3.87 10.34
N TRP A 55 -9.99 4.46 11.28
CA TRP A 55 -8.89 5.37 10.99
C TRP A 55 -7.79 4.73 10.14
N LEU A 56 -7.38 3.50 10.49
CA LEU A 56 -6.36 2.77 9.75
C LEU A 56 -6.83 2.41 8.33
N LEU A 57 -8.08 1.97 8.17
CA LEU A 57 -8.70 1.73 6.85
C LEU A 57 -8.71 3.01 6.00
N PHE A 58 -9.12 4.14 6.59
CA PHE A 58 -9.11 5.44 5.92
C PHE A 58 -7.70 5.83 5.45
N ALA A 59 -6.68 5.59 6.27
CA ALA A 59 -5.30 5.85 5.89
C ALA A 59 -4.79 4.92 4.76
N PHE A 60 -5.24 3.66 4.72
CA PHE A 60 -4.94 2.73 3.62
C PHE A 60 -5.58 3.17 2.30
N ILE A 61 -6.80 3.72 2.32
CA ILE A 61 -7.40 4.31 1.12
C ILE A 61 -6.57 5.48 0.60
N GLY A 62 -6.07 6.36 1.48
CA GLY A 62 -5.20 7.47 1.09
C GLY A 62 -3.90 7.01 0.43
N THR A 63 -3.19 6.09 1.08
CA THR A 63 -1.90 5.58 0.57
C THR A 63 -2.05 4.77 -0.72
N GLY A 64 -3.11 3.97 -0.83
CA GLY A 64 -3.40 3.16 -2.01
C GLY A 64 -3.86 3.97 -3.21
N SER A 65 -4.83 4.88 -3.01
CA SER A 65 -5.36 5.70 -4.09
C SER A 65 -4.32 6.65 -4.66
N SER A 66 -3.50 7.30 -3.81
CA SER A 66 -2.41 8.18 -4.27
C SER A 66 -1.37 7.43 -5.11
N PHE A 67 -1.04 6.19 -4.72
CA PHE A 67 -0.12 5.33 -5.47
C PHE A 67 -0.71 4.92 -6.83
N LEU A 68 -1.92 4.36 -6.85
CA LEU A 68 -2.58 3.90 -8.07
C LEU A 68 -2.86 5.04 -9.05
N ALA A 69 -3.35 6.19 -8.56
CA ALA A 69 -3.64 7.35 -9.40
C ALA A 69 -2.37 7.90 -10.05
N PHE A 70 -1.27 8.00 -9.31
CA PHE A 70 0.01 8.41 -9.87
C PHE A 70 0.53 7.38 -10.88
N ALA A 71 0.50 6.09 -10.56
CA ALA A 71 0.94 5.03 -11.48
C ALA A 71 0.19 5.05 -12.81
N ALA A 72 -1.15 5.21 -12.77
CA ALA A 72 -1.98 5.29 -13.96
C ALA A 72 -1.64 6.52 -14.83
N LEU A 73 -1.44 7.69 -14.21
CA LEU A 73 -1.09 8.92 -14.92
C LEU A 73 0.35 8.88 -15.44
N ALA A 74 1.30 8.35 -14.68
CA ALA A 74 2.68 8.18 -15.10
C ALA A 74 2.79 7.25 -16.32
N ALA A 75 2.07 6.12 -16.29
CA ALA A 75 1.97 5.21 -17.44
C ALA A 75 1.36 5.89 -18.67
N LYS A 76 0.29 6.68 -18.48
CA LYS A 76 -0.34 7.45 -19.57
C LYS A 76 0.60 8.47 -20.21
N HIS A 77 1.40 9.14 -19.40
CA HIS A 77 2.31 10.21 -19.85
C HIS A 77 3.69 9.70 -20.30
N GLN A 78 3.91 8.37 -20.29
CA GLN A 78 5.23 7.76 -20.58
C GLN A 78 6.36 8.47 -19.84
N ILE A 79 6.10 8.87 -18.59
CA ILE A 79 7.15 9.40 -17.75
C ILE A 79 8.21 8.27 -17.70
N ASP A 80 9.48 8.60 -17.93
CA ASP A 80 10.57 7.64 -17.85
C ASP A 80 10.96 7.45 -16.39
N ASN A 81 11.18 6.20 -15.99
CA ASN A 81 11.51 5.84 -14.62
C ASN A 81 12.97 6.27 -14.34
N PRO A 82 13.24 7.31 -13.52
CA PRO A 82 14.61 7.67 -13.21
C PRO A 82 15.13 6.69 -12.16
N GLY A 83 15.64 5.53 -12.60
CA GLY A 83 16.65 4.79 -11.86
C GLY A 83 16.39 3.34 -11.44
N TYR A 84 15.28 2.68 -11.78
CA TYR A 84 15.11 1.25 -11.43
C TYR A 84 14.41 0.42 -12.51
N ALA A 85 15.19 -0.02 -13.51
CA ALA A 85 14.76 -0.76 -14.70
C ALA A 85 14.16 -2.17 -14.48
N HIS A 86 14.04 -2.65 -13.23
CA HIS A 86 13.62 -4.03 -12.96
C HIS A 86 12.51 -4.21 -11.91
N LYS A 87 11.81 -3.16 -11.51
CA LYS A 87 10.58 -3.26 -10.70
C LYS A 87 9.45 -2.54 -11.42
N SER A 88 8.43 -3.31 -11.82
CA SER A 88 7.25 -2.90 -12.59
C SER A 88 6.31 -1.90 -11.90
N PHE A 89 6.73 -1.24 -10.82
CA PHE A 89 5.91 -0.31 -10.07
C PHE A 89 6.69 0.97 -9.79
N TYR A 90 6.13 2.08 -10.26
CA TYR A 90 6.55 3.45 -9.99
C TYR A 90 6.71 3.65 -8.47
N TYR A 91 7.95 3.55 -7.99
CA TYR A 91 8.28 3.52 -6.58
C TYR A 91 8.26 4.95 -6.02
N LEU A 92 7.07 5.48 -5.76
CA LEU A 92 6.89 6.55 -4.78
C LEU A 92 7.10 5.94 -3.40
N GLY A 93 8.36 5.80 -3.00
CA GLY A 93 8.76 5.29 -1.69
C GLY A 93 7.96 5.98 -0.58
N GLY A 94 7.46 5.19 0.36
CA GLY A 94 6.73 5.67 1.52
C GLY A 94 7.32 5.07 2.79
N LEU A 95 7.18 5.73 3.93
CA LEU A 95 7.62 5.20 5.23
C LEU A 95 6.86 3.92 5.67
N THR A 96 5.84 3.53 4.91
CA THR A 96 4.94 2.41 5.19
C THR A 96 4.74 1.62 3.90
N GLU A 97 5.70 0.77 3.53
CA GLU A 97 5.65 0.05 2.24
C GLU A 97 4.94 -1.29 2.35
N GLY A 98 5.38 -2.15 3.25
CA GLY A 98 4.77 -3.47 3.39
C GLY A 98 5.45 -4.34 4.45
N THR A 99 6.73 -4.11 4.71
CA THR A 99 7.40 -4.74 5.86
C THR A 99 6.88 -4.15 7.16
N GLU A 100 6.75 -2.82 7.28
CA GLU A 100 6.17 -2.21 8.47
C GLU A 100 4.69 -2.58 8.65
N THR A 101 3.92 -2.65 7.56
CA THR A 101 2.50 -3.03 7.59
C THR A 101 2.31 -4.47 8.07
N ILE A 102 3.12 -5.41 7.59
CA ILE A 102 3.07 -6.79 8.07
C ILE A 102 3.53 -6.89 9.52
N LEU A 103 4.56 -6.14 9.90
CA LEU A 103 4.99 -6.08 11.29
C LEU A 103 3.87 -5.57 12.20
N LEU A 104 3.14 -4.52 11.78
CA LEU A 104 1.96 -4.01 12.47
C LEU A 104 0.89 -5.10 12.64
N PHE A 105 0.59 -5.85 11.57
CA PHE A 105 -0.39 -6.92 11.62
C PHE A 105 0.02 -8.05 12.56
N VAL A 106 1.29 -8.46 12.50
CA VAL A 106 1.83 -9.48 13.41
C VAL A 106 1.77 -9.00 14.86
N LEU A 107 2.18 -7.76 15.13
CA LEU A 107 2.12 -7.18 16.48
C LEU A 107 0.68 -7.02 16.97
N GLY A 108 -0.25 -6.62 16.10
CA GLY A 108 -1.68 -6.58 16.42
C GLY A 108 -2.24 -7.95 16.77
N CYS A 109 -1.83 -9.00 16.05
CA CYS A 109 -2.24 -10.38 16.35
C CYS A 109 -1.64 -10.90 17.67
N LEU A 110 -0.39 -10.56 17.98
CA LEU A 110 0.27 -10.96 19.23
C LEU A 110 -0.26 -10.18 20.43
N PHE A 111 -0.64 -8.91 20.24
CA PHE A 111 -1.09 -8.00 21.29
C PHE A 111 -2.42 -7.31 20.91
N PRO A 112 -3.53 -8.06 20.83
CA PRO A 112 -4.82 -7.54 20.32
C PRO A 112 -5.38 -6.38 21.16
N ALA A 113 -5.10 -6.35 22.47
CA ALA A 113 -5.51 -5.25 23.36
C ALA A 113 -4.83 -3.91 23.03
N TRP A 114 -3.67 -3.92 22.36
CA TRP A 114 -2.91 -2.74 21.96
C TRP A 114 -3.17 -2.31 20.51
N PHE A 115 -4.01 -3.05 19.77
CA PHE A 115 -4.30 -2.79 18.37
C PHE A 115 -4.72 -1.34 18.11
N ALA A 116 -5.58 -0.77 18.95
CA ALA A 116 -6.06 0.60 18.78
C ALA A 116 -4.91 1.63 18.76
N TRP A 117 -3.92 1.48 19.65
CA TRP A 117 -2.74 2.34 19.68
C TRP A 117 -1.88 2.20 18.43
N PHE A 118 -1.63 0.95 18.02
CA PHE A 118 -0.89 0.65 16.81
C PHE A 118 -1.57 1.24 15.57
N ALA A 119 -2.89 1.10 15.47
CA ALA A 119 -3.69 1.62 14.36
C ALA A 119 -3.64 3.15 14.27
N TRP A 120 -3.69 3.86 15.41
CA TRP A 120 -3.54 5.32 15.43
C TRP A 120 -2.17 5.78 14.94
N ILE A 121 -1.10 5.22 15.52
CA ILE A 121 0.28 5.58 15.17
C ILE A 121 0.55 5.28 13.70
N PHE A 122 0.22 4.07 13.25
CA PHE A 122 0.48 3.66 11.88
C PHE A 122 -0.37 4.43 10.89
N GLY A 123 -1.66 4.66 11.18
CA GLY A 123 -2.52 5.46 10.34
C GLY A 123 -2.01 6.90 10.17
N ALA A 124 -1.40 7.50 11.20
CA ALA A 124 -0.76 8.81 11.09
C ALA A 124 0.46 8.80 10.15
N LEU A 125 1.30 7.76 10.23
CA LEU A 125 2.43 7.58 9.32
C LEU A 125 1.98 7.36 7.86
N CYS A 126 0.90 6.59 7.66
CA CYS A 126 0.27 6.41 6.36
C CYS A 126 -0.29 7.73 5.81
N TRP A 127 -0.89 8.56 6.66
CA TRP A 127 -1.38 9.88 6.25
C TRP A 127 -0.25 10.83 5.85
N MET A 128 0.86 10.83 6.59
CA MET A 128 2.06 11.58 6.22
C MET A 128 2.57 11.14 4.84
N THR A 129 2.62 9.83 4.59
CA THR A 129 3.01 9.26 3.28
C THR A 129 2.01 9.63 2.17
N THR A 130 0.71 9.64 2.47
CA THR A 130 -0.31 10.05 1.51
C THR A 130 -0.10 11.50 1.08
N PHE A 131 0.14 12.40 2.04
CA PHE A 131 0.37 13.80 1.75
C PHE A 131 1.63 14.01 0.89
N THR A 132 2.75 13.37 1.23
CA THR A 132 3.98 13.48 0.44
C THR A 132 3.79 12.94 -0.97
N ARG A 133 3.06 11.83 -1.16
CA ARG A 133 2.75 11.26 -2.47
C ARG A 133 1.84 12.15 -3.31
N VAL A 134 0.77 12.68 -2.74
CA VAL A 134 -0.16 13.57 -3.45
C VAL A 134 0.55 14.86 -3.86
N TRP A 135 1.34 15.46 -2.96
CA TRP A 135 2.08 16.68 -3.25
C TRP A 135 3.15 16.48 -4.33
N SER A 136 4.03 15.49 -4.15
CA SER A 136 5.10 15.18 -5.11
C SER A 136 4.54 14.71 -6.46
N GLY A 137 3.50 13.88 -6.45
CA GLY A 137 2.82 13.41 -7.65
C GLY A 137 2.19 14.56 -8.44
N TYR A 138 1.49 15.47 -7.76
CA TYR A 138 0.90 16.66 -8.38
C TYR A 138 1.97 17.57 -9.01
N LEU A 139 3.06 17.85 -8.29
CA LEU A 139 4.15 18.68 -8.82
C LEU A 139 4.81 18.05 -10.05
N THR A 140 5.08 16.74 -10.01
CA THR A 140 5.72 15.99 -11.11
C THR A 140 4.86 16.00 -12.37
N LEU A 141 3.54 15.78 -12.23
CA LEU A 141 2.61 15.82 -13.35
C LEU A 141 2.47 17.25 -13.91
N LYS A 142 2.41 18.25 -13.03
CA LYS A 142 2.33 19.66 -13.45
C LYS A 142 3.59 20.13 -14.20
N SER A 143 4.79 19.67 -13.82
CA SER A 143 6.02 19.99 -14.56
C SER A 143 6.04 19.33 -15.94
N HIS A 144 5.57 18.08 -16.06
CA HIS A 144 5.52 17.38 -17.34
C HIS A 144 4.50 17.98 -18.33
N GLN A 145 3.38 18.52 -17.84
CA GLN A 145 2.39 19.18 -18.70
C GLN A 145 2.82 20.57 -19.22
N ARG A 146 3.90 21.14 -18.67
CA ARG A 146 4.43 22.44 -19.10
C ARG A 146 5.51 22.35 -20.18
N GLN A 147 5.99 21.15 -20.48
CA GLN A 147 6.90 20.87 -21.61
C GLN A 147 6.07 20.44 -22.82
#